data_AF-A0A0F2LK20-F1
#
_entry.id   AF-A0A0F2LK20-F1
#
_cell.length_a   1.000
_cell.length_b   1.000
_cell.length_c   1.000
_cell.angle_alpha   90.00
_cell.angle_beta   90.00
_cell.angle_gamma   90.00
#
_symmetry.space_group_name_H-M   'P 1'
#
loop_
_entity.id
_entity.type
_entity.pdbx_description
1 polymer ?
#
loop_
_entity_poly.entity_id
_entity_poly.type
_entity_poly.pdbx_seq_one_letter_code
_entity_poly.pdbx_strand_id
1 'polypeptide(L)'
;MAKALFLIMSGDEKFDLAMRMAYNSFKNKRFEDIKVIYFGPSQKRLTTLEGEMKNMFQEMLQNKVVDSACVGVAQSMNIKS
;
A
#
# COMPACT_ATOMS: atom_id res chain seq x y z
N MET A 1 7.82 19.97 9.24
CA MET A 1 7.13 18.89 9.99
C MET A 1 7.75 17.57 9.53
N ALA A 2 7.45 16.40 10.11
CA ALA A 2 8.15 15.16 9.73
C ALA A 2 7.59 14.55 8.42
N LYS A 3 8.44 13.89 7.64
CA LYS A 3 8.07 13.07 6.46
C LYS A 3 8.24 11.59 6.81
N ALA A 4 7.38 10.72 6.28
CA ALA A 4 7.39 9.29 6.60
C ALA A 4 7.26 8.39 5.36
N LEU A 5 7.99 7.28 5.37
CA LEU A 5 7.87 6.20 4.39
C LEU A 5 7.43 4.92 5.09
N PHE A 6 6.36 4.31 4.62
CA PHE A 6 5.91 2.99 5.05
C PHE A 6 6.35 1.94 4.02
N LEU A 7 7.29 1.09 4.43
CA LEU A 7 7.66 -0.10 3.66
C LEU A 7 6.82 -1.29 4.15
N ILE A 8 5.90 -1.76 3.33
CA ILE A 8 5.02 -2.89 3.67
C ILE A 8 5.50 -4.11 2.90
N MET A 9 6.05 -5.11 3.61
CA MET A 9 6.61 -6.31 2.99
C MET A 9 5.77 -7.57 3.18
N SER A 10 5.17 -7.72 4.36
CA SER A 10 4.38 -8.91 4.68
C SER A 10 3.11 -9.01 3.83
N GLY A 11 2.70 -10.23 3.50
CA GLY A 11 1.44 -10.53 2.82
C GLY A 11 0.44 -11.30 3.71
N ASP A 12 0.78 -11.50 4.98
CA ASP A 12 -0.04 -12.11 6.02
C ASP A 12 -0.87 -11.04 6.76
N GLU A 13 -1.40 -11.37 7.94
CA GLU A 13 -2.16 -10.46 8.82
C GLU A 13 -1.46 -9.11 9.11
N LYS A 14 -0.12 -9.06 9.05
CA LYS A 14 0.64 -7.81 9.27
C LYS A 14 0.45 -6.82 8.13
N PHE A 15 0.11 -7.29 6.93
CA PHE A 15 -0.23 -6.43 5.79
C PHE A 15 -1.40 -5.51 6.15
N ASP A 16 -2.49 -6.09 6.65
CA ASP A 16 -3.73 -5.36 6.91
C ASP A 16 -3.51 -4.30 8.00
N LEU A 17 -2.76 -4.66 9.05
CA LEU A 17 -2.36 -3.72 10.11
C LEU A 17 -1.53 -2.55 9.58
N ALA A 18 -0.49 -2.85 8.79
CA ALA A 18 0.39 -1.83 8.23
C ALA A 18 -0.34 -0.91 7.24
N MET A 19 -1.21 -1.48 6.39
CA MET A 19 -2.02 -0.72 5.43
C MET A 19 -3.01 0.20 6.14
N ARG A 20 -3.70 -0.27 7.19
CA ARG A 20 -4.57 0.59 8.03
C ARG A 20 -3.79 1.71 8.71
N MET A 21 -2.59 1.42 9.21
CA MET A 21 -1.74 2.44 9.85
C MET A 21 -1.29 3.51 8.87
N ALA A 22 -0.85 3.13 7.67
CA ALA A 22 -0.45 4.06 6.62
C ALA A 22 -1.64 4.92 6.17
N TYR A 23 -2.78 4.29 5.89
CA TYR A 23 -4.01 4.98 5.50
C TYR A 23 -4.47 5.99 6.56
N ASN A 24 -4.53 5.59 7.84
CA ASN A 24 -4.92 6.49 8.91
C ASN A 24 -3.91 7.63 9.13
N SER A 25 -2.63 7.40 8.86
CA SER A 25 -1.62 8.45 8.96
C SER A 25 -1.77 9.48 7.85
N PHE A 26 -2.13 9.03 6.64
CA PHE A 26 -2.52 9.88 5.51
C PHE A 26 -3.80 10.68 5.81
N LYS A 27 -4.91 10.02 6.18
CA LYS A 27 -6.21 10.68 6.43
C LYS A 27 -6.14 11.73 7.52
N ASN A 28 -5.40 11.45 8.59
CA ASN A 28 -5.26 12.35 9.72
C ASN A 28 -4.13 13.37 9.56
N LYS A 29 -3.47 13.43 8.38
CA LYS A 29 -2.38 14.36 8.09
C LYS A 29 -1.31 14.38 9.19
N ARG A 30 -0.93 13.19 9.69
CA ARG A 30 0.04 13.05 10.81
C ARG A 30 1.45 13.48 10.42
N PHE A 31 1.74 13.45 9.13
CA PHE A 31 3.02 13.83 8.54
C PHE A 31 2.79 14.87 7.46
N GLU A 32 3.84 15.66 7.18
CA GLU A 32 3.85 16.62 6.07
C GLU A 32 3.70 15.91 4.72
N ASP A 33 4.37 14.76 4.62
CA ASP A 33 4.37 13.89 3.46
C ASP A 33 4.44 12.43 3.91
N ILE A 34 3.70 11.58 3.22
CA ILE A 34 3.63 10.15 3.47
C ILE A 34 3.69 9.39 2.15
N LYS A 35 4.58 8.40 2.10
CA LYS A 35 4.70 7.48 0.98
C LYS A 35 4.59 6.04 1.45
N VAL A 36 4.04 5.18 0.59
CA VAL A 36 3.91 3.75 0.84
C VAL A 36 4.55 2.99 -0.31
N ILE A 37 5.43 2.04 0.05
CA ILE A 37 6.05 1.10 -0.88
C ILE A 37 5.64 -0.32 -0.49
N TYR A 38 5.15 -1.07 -1.47
CA TYR A 38 4.86 -2.50 -1.33
C TYR A 38 5.96 -3.30 -1.99
N PHE A 39 6.64 -4.15 -1.21
CA PHE A 39 7.78 -4.92 -1.67
C PHE A 39 7.75 -6.37 -1.16
N GLY A 40 7.81 -7.35 -2.06
CA GLY A 40 7.77 -8.77 -1.69
C GLY A 40 6.34 -9.31 -1.53
N PRO A 41 6.05 -10.16 -0.52
CA PRO A 41 4.75 -10.82 -0.36
C PRO A 41 3.53 -9.88 -0.37
N SER A 42 3.69 -8.66 0.12
CA SER A 42 2.65 -7.62 0.12
C SER A 42 2.12 -7.30 -1.28
N GLN A 43 2.96 -7.42 -2.31
CA GLN A 43 2.58 -7.14 -3.69
C GLN A 43 1.59 -8.18 -4.23
N LYS A 44 1.77 -9.45 -3.86
CA LYS A 44 0.78 -10.49 -4.17
C LYS A 44 -0.51 -10.27 -3.40
N ARG A 45 -0.42 -9.82 -2.14
CA ARG A 45 -1.60 -9.51 -1.32
C ARG A 45 -2.46 -8.41 -1.96
N LEU A 46 -1.83 -7.40 -2.59
CA LEU A 46 -2.53 -6.32 -3.32
C LEU A 46 -3.50 -6.84 -4.40
N THR A 47 -3.17 -7.96 -5.05
CA THR A 47 -3.97 -8.52 -6.16
C THR A 47 -5.25 -9.20 -5.68
N THR A 48 -5.35 -9.45 -4.38
CA THR A 48 -6.44 -10.16 -3.71
C THR A 48 -7.23 -9.26 -2.75
N LEU A 49 -7.05 -7.94 -2.85
CA LEU A 49 -7.76 -7.02 -1.96
C LEU A 49 -9.24 -6.93 -2.29
N GLU A 50 -10.04 -6.96 -1.23
CA GLU A 50 -11.49 -6.85 -1.29
C GLU A 50 -11.99 -5.92 -0.17
N GLY A 51 -13.25 -5.52 -0.26
CA GLY A 51 -13.93 -4.72 0.75
C GLY A 51 -13.17 -3.45 1.16
N GLU A 52 -13.10 -3.22 2.48
CA GLU A 52 -12.51 -2.02 3.07
C GLU A 52 -11.02 -1.84 2.69
N MET A 53 -10.25 -2.92 2.65
CA MET A 53 -8.81 -2.85 2.34
C MET A 53 -8.57 -2.41 0.90
N LYS A 54 -9.40 -2.88 -0.04
CA LYS A 54 -9.37 -2.43 -1.44
C LYS A 54 -9.68 -0.93 -1.55
N ASN A 55 -10.69 -0.45 -0.83
CA ASN A 55 -11.07 0.96 -0.84
C ASN A 55 -9.95 1.85 -0.28
N MET A 56 -9.33 1.46 0.85
CA MET A 56 -8.18 2.17 1.42
C MET A 56 -7.01 2.25 0.44
N PHE A 57 -6.67 1.13 -0.20
CA PHE A 57 -5.61 1.09 -1.21
C PHE A 57 -5.91 2.01 -2.39
N GLN A 58 -7.12 1.95 -2.95
CA GLN A 58 -7.53 2.78 -4.08
C GLN A 58 -7.49 4.27 -3.74
N GLU A 59 -7.94 4.66 -2.54
CA GLU A 59 -7.87 6.06 -2.11
C GLU A 59 -6.41 6.52 -1.98
N MET A 60 -5.53 5.73 -1.36
CA MET A 60 -4.10 6.06 -1.27
C MET A 60 -3.43 6.13 -2.65
N LEU A 61 -3.82 5.25 -3.59
CA LEU A 61 -3.29 5.26 -4.95
C LEU A 61 -3.73 6.52 -5.73
N GLN A 62 -5.02 6.87 -5.68
CA GLN A 62 -5.56 8.07 -6.32
C GLN A 62 -4.93 9.36 -5.77
N ASN A 63 -4.62 9.37 -4.47
CA ASN A 63 -3.95 10.50 -3.81
C ASN A 63 -2.42 10.47 -3.93
N LYS A 64 -1.86 9.58 -4.75
CA LYS A 64 -0.40 9.46 -4.99
C LYS A 64 0.41 9.21 -3.71
N VAL A 65 -0.20 8.58 -2.70
CA VAL A 65 0.46 8.13 -1.47
C VAL A 65 1.22 6.84 -1.72
N VAL A 66 0.69 5.95 -2.57
CA VAL A 66 1.40 4.75 -3.02
C VAL A 66 2.44 5.17 -4.07
N ASP A 67 3.71 5.00 -3.74
CA ASP A 67 4.84 5.41 -4.59
C ASP A 67 5.28 4.28 -5.52
N SER A 68 5.26 3.05 -5.02
CA SER A 68 5.59 1.87 -5.82
C SER A 68 4.89 0.62 -5.29
N ALA A 69 4.26 -0.10 -6.20
CA ALA A 69 3.87 -1.50 -6.05
C ALA A 69 4.47 -2.20 -7.27
N CYS A 70 5.58 -2.92 -7.10
CA CYS A 70 6.47 -3.25 -8.21
C CYS A 70 5.75 -3.97 -9.37
N VAL A 71 5.95 -3.42 -10.57
CA VAL A 71 5.53 -3.93 -11.88
C VAL A 71 6.02 -5.36 -12.15
N GLY A 72 7.13 -5.77 -11.53
CA GLY A 72 7.72 -7.11 -11.69
C GLY A 72 6.84 -8.26 -11.15
N VAL A 73 6.04 -8.02 -10.10
CA VAL A 73 5.12 -9.04 -9.58
C VAL A 73 3.91 -9.20 -10.51
N ALA A 74 3.35 -8.09 -11.02
CA ALA A 74 2.25 -8.13 -11.99
C ALA A 74 2.63 -8.90 -13.27
N GLN A 75 3.85 -8.68 -13.78
CA GLN A 75 4.41 -9.42 -14.92
C GLN A 75 4.64 -10.91 -14.62
N SER A 76 5.15 -11.26 -13.43
CA SER A 76 5.36 -12.67 -13.03
C SER A 76 4.06 -13.43 -12.72
N MET A 77 2.96 -12.72 -12.42
CA MET A 77 1.67 -13.30 -12.03
C MET A 77 0.62 -13.33 -13.16
N ASN A 78 0.99 -13.01 -14.41
CA ASN A 78 0.04 -12.86 -15.53
C ASN A 78 -1.07 -11.82 -15.28
N ILE A 79 -0.85 -10.86 -14.39
CA ILE A 79 -1.80 -9.78 -14.12
C ILE A 79 -1.48 -8.68 -15.13
N LYS A 80 -2.19 -8.68 -16.26
CA LYS A 80 -2.11 -7.60 -17.25
C LYS A 80 -2.58 -6.30 -16.59
N SER A 81 -1.72 -5.29 -16.65
CA SER A 81 -2.00 -3.88 -16.37
C SER A 81 -3.01 -3.31 -17.36
#